data_AF-A0A8T4HV72-F1
#
_entry.id   AF-A0A8T4HV72-F1
#
_cell.length_a   1.000
_cell.length_b   1.000
_cell.length_c   1.000
_cell.angle_alpha   90.00
_cell.angle_beta   90.00
_cell.angle_gamma   90.00
#
_symmetry.space_group_name_H-M   'P 1'
#
loop_
_entity.id
_entity.type
_entity.pdbx_description
1 polymer ?
#
loop_
_entity_poly.entity_id
_entity_poly.type
_entity_poly.pdbx_seq_one_letter_code
_entity_poly.pdbx_strand_id
1 'polypeptide(L)'
;AQLTTAEQRWADREEDITAVSGDPYEVGQVFARRWIERLTNASHLQQLSGEYPRIPHRIDGELLRYAARFGLLAHKDDQIDEHDRYAIRAGFWREVDARSGASAEHAPAGD
;
A
#
# COMPACT_ATOMS: atom_id res chain seq x y z
N ALA A 1 20.65 11.61 7.20
CA ALA A 1 20.54 11.67 5.73
C ALA A 1 19.06 11.68 5.37
N GLN A 2 18.57 12.76 4.73
CA GLN A 2 17.21 12.81 4.19
C GLN A 2 17.19 11.98 2.90
N LEU A 3 16.52 10.84 2.93
CA LEU A 3 16.63 9.79 1.90
C LEU A 3 15.73 10.00 0.66
N THR A 4 15.04 11.13 0.52
CA THR A 4 14.34 11.50 -0.73
C THR A 4 14.28 13.02 -0.89
N THR A 5 14.76 13.52 -2.03
CA THR A 5 14.66 14.94 -2.44
C THR A 5 13.22 15.27 -2.82
N ALA A 6 12.83 16.55 -2.70
CA ALA A 6 11.48 17.00 -3.04
C ALA A 6 11.08 16.67 -4.50
N GLU A 7 12.03 16.72 -5.44
CA GLU A 7 11.81 16.34 -6.85
C GLU A 7 11.43 14.86 -7.02
N GLN A 8 12.04 13.95 -6.28
CA GLN A 8 11.70 12.53 -6.37
C GLN A 8 10.29 12.24 -5.87
N ARG A 9 9.82 13.02 -4.88
CA ARG A 9 8.42 12.95 -4.42
C ARG A 9 7.42 13.51 -5.43
N TRP A 10 7.84 14.38 -6.35
CA TRP A 10 7.01 14.91 -7.43
C TRP A 10 6.99 13.97 -8.64
N ALA A 11 8.13 13.42 -9.04
CA ALA A 11 8.21 12.43 -10.12
C ALA A 11 7.41 11.16 -9.80
N ASP A 12 7.55 10.62 -8.58
CA ASP A 12 6.75 9.49 -8.10
C ASP A 12 5.24 9.79 -8.13
N ARG A 13 4.86 11.07 -7.95
CA ARG A 13 3.46 11.52 -7.86
C ARG A 13 2.80 11.66 -9.23
N GLU A 14 3.50 12.17 -10.25
CA GLU A 14 2.95 12.27 -11.61
C GLU A 14 2.79 10.88 -12.27
N GLU A 15 3.73 9.98 -12.04
CA GLU A 15 3.65 8.59 -12.52
C GLU A 15 2.46 7.86 -11.88
N ASP A 16 2.23 8.08 -10.58
CA ASP A 16 1.09 7.46 -9.89
C ASP A 16 -0.27 7.99 -10.38
N ILE A 17 -0.38 9.29 -10.63
CA ILE A 17 -1.62 9.91 -11.13
C ILE A 17 -2.02 9.36 -12.51
N THR A 18 -1.05 8.96 -13.34
CA THR A 18 -1.29 8.50 -14.71
C THR A 18 -1.32 6.98 -14.86
N ALA A 19 -0.64 6.24 -13.99
CA ALA A 19 -0.55 4.78 -14.04
C ALA A 19 -1.57 4.05 -13.16
N VAL A 20 -2.08 4.69 -12.10
CA VAL A 20 -3.05 4.06 -11.19
C VAL A 20 -4.45 4.53 -11.56
N SER A 21 -5.34 3.58 -11.85
CA SER A 21 -6.70 3.85 -12.32
C SER A 21 -7.60 4.54 -11.28
N GLY A 22 -7.12 4.67 -10.04
CA GLY A 22 -7.86 5.15 -8.88
C GLY A 22 -8.58 4.04 -8.10
N ASP A 23 -8.45 2.78 -8.54
CA ASP A 23 -8.99 1.63 -7.81
C ASP A 23 -8.29 1.47 -6.44
N PRO A 24 -9.04 1.39 -5.32
CA PRO A 24 -8.45 1.33 -3.98
C PRO A 24 -7.56 0.11 -3.78
N TYR A 25 -7.92 -1.04 -4.38
CA TYR A 25 -7.13 -2.26 -4.28
C TYR A 25 -5.81 -2.16 -5.07
N GLU A 26 -5.82 -1.57 -6.26
CA GLU A 26 -4.62 -1.25 -7.04
C GLU A 26 -3.71 -0.26 -6.30
N VAL A 27 -4.29 0.79 -5.71
CA VAL A 27 -3.54 1.77 -4.88
C VAL A 27 -2.80 1.08 -3.73
N GLY A 28 -3.45 0.11 -3.08
CA GLY A 28 -2.82 -0.72 -2.04
C GLY A 28 -1.61 -1.50 -2.54
N GLN A 29 -1.73 -2.14 -3.72
CA GLN A 29 -0.65 -2.90 -4.34
C GLN A 29 0.53 -2.00 -4.73
N VAL A 30 0.27 -0.87 -5.39
CA VAL A 30 1.32 0.04 -5.86
C VAL A 30 2.09 0.62 -4.67
N PHE A 31 1.40 0.98 -3.60
CA PHE A 31 2.05 1.42 -2.37
C PHE A 31 2.96 0.33 -1.80
N ALA A 32 2.43 -0.88 -1.61
CA ALA A 32 3.20 -2.01 -1.07
C ALA A 32 4.43 -2.29 -1.92
N ARG A 33 4.28 -2.31 -3.25
CA ARG A 33 5.35 -2.53 -4.22
C ARG A 33 6.52 -1.55 -4.02
N ARG A 34 6.21 -0.25 -4.02
CA ARG A 34 7.19 0.82 -3.84
C ARG A 34 7.77 0.84 -2.42
N TRP A 35 6.97 0.50 -1.42
CA TRP A 35 7.43 0.41 -0.04
C TRP A 35 8.45 -0.72 0.12
N ILE A 36 8.18 -1.90 -0.44
CA ILE A 36 9.07 -3.06 -0.43
C ILE A 36 10.35 -2.77 -1.22
N GLU A 37 10.27 -2.11 -2.39
CA GLU A 37 11.46 -1.71 -3.17
C GLU A 37 12.40 -0.78 -2.41
N ARG A 38 11.86 0.01 -1.47
CA ARG A 38 12.64 0.87 -0.59
C ARG A 38 13.16 0.16 0.66
N LEU A 39 12.70 -1.07 0.95
CA LEU A 39 13.27 -1.88 2.03
C LEU A 39 14.65 -2.37 1.62
N THR A 40 15.68 -1.87 2.29
CA THR A 40 17.05 -2.37 2.13
C THR A 40 17.29 -3.74 2.77
N ASN A 41 16.33 -4.27 3.54
CA ASN A 41 16.49 -5.53 4.27
C ASN A 41 15.23 -6.42 4.15
N ALA A 42 15.40 -7.61 3.56
CA ALA A 42 14.34 -8.60 3.37
C ALA A 42 13.80 -9.18 4.70
N SER A 43 14.57 -9.12 5.79
CA SER A 43 14.11 -9.57 7.11
C SER A 43 12.94 -8.75 7.64
N HIS A 44 12.85 -7.46 7.27
CA HIS A 44 11.70 -6.62 7.64
C HIS A 44 10.41 -7.05 6.95
N LEU A 45 10.51 -7.62 5.73
CA LEU A 45 9.34 -8.12 5.01
C LEU A 45 8.78 -9.37 5.71
N GLN A 46 9.64 -10.30 6.12
CA GLN A 46 9.22 -11.50 6.86
C GLN A 46 8.60 -11.16 8.22
N GLN A 47 9.16 -10.18 8.94
CA GLN A 47 8.57 -9.72 10.20
C GLN A 47 7.19 -9.10 9.98
N LEU A 48 7.02 -8.31 8.91
CA LEU A 48 5.74 -7.71 8.56
C LEU A 48 4.70 -8.79 8.20
N SER A 49 5.08 -9.81 7.42
CA SER A 49 4.16 -10.89 7.05
C SER A 49 3.58 -11.63 8.26
N GLY A 50 4.32 -11.70 9.38
CA GLY A 50 3.83 -12.28 10.64
C GLY A 50 2.78 -11.44 11.40
N GLU A 51 2.56 -10.19 11.01
CA GLU A 51 1.55 -9.30 11.61
C GLU A 51 0.18 -9.43 10.91
N TYR A 52 0.09 -10.18 9.81
CA TYR A 52 -1.17 -10.41 9.09
C TYR A 52 -2.27 -10.94 10.04
N PRO A 53 -3.52 -10.44 9.96
CA PRO A 53 -4.05 -9.49 8.98
C PRO A 53 -3.88 -8.01 9.34
N ARG A 54 -3.21 -7.70 10.46
CA ARG A 54 -3.10 -6.34 11.00
C ARG A 54 -1.91 -5.59 10.41
N ILE A 55 -2.18 -4.49 9.71
CA ILE A 55 -1.10 -3.59 9.27
C ILE A 55 -0.62 -2.76 10.49
N PRO A 56 0.70 -2.68 10.75
CA PRO A 56 1.23 -1.80 11.78
C PRO A 56 0.77 -0.35 11.58
N HIS A 57 0.32 0.31 12.65
CA HIS A 57 -0.35 1.62 12.58
C HIS A 57 0.44 2.69 11.80
N ARG A 58 1.77 2.68 11.91
CA ARG A 58 2.63 3.60 11.15
C ARG A 58 2.50 3.39 9.64
N ILE A 59 2.53 2.14 9.18
CA ILE A 59 2.43 1.77 7.77
C ILE A 59 1.00 2.03 7.28
N ASP A 60 -0.01 1.64 8.06
CA ASP A 60 -1.43 1.88 7.73
C ASP A 60 -1.70 3.39 7.53
N GLY A 61 -1.17 4.23 8.42
CA GLY A 61 -1.29 5.69 8.27
C GLY A 61 -0.58 6.25 7.04
N GLU A 62 0.58 5.70 6.64
CA GLU A 62 1.27 6.10 5.41
C GLU A 62 0.53 5.63 4.16
N LEU A 63 0.00 4.42 4.18
CA LEU A 63 -0.83 3.82 3.13
C LEU A 63 -2.09 4.66 2.87
N LEU A 64 -2.84 5.02 3.91
CA LEU A 64 -4.05 5.83 3.75
C LEU A 64 -3.75 7.27 3.30
N ARG A 65 -2.64 7.87 3.76
CA ARG A 65 -2.19 9.19 3.26
C ARG A 65 -1.75 9.15 1.80
N TYR A 66 -1.21 8.03 1.34
CA TYR A 66 -0.88 7.82 -0.06
C TYR A 66 -2.16 7.69 -0.89
N ALA A 67 -3.10 6.86 -0.45
CA ALA A 67 -4.39 6.66 -1.10
C ALA A 67 -5.23 7.95 -1.22
N ALA A 68 -5.21 8.81 -0.21
CA ALA A 68 -5.91 10.09 -0.25
C ALA A 68 -5.45 11.02 -1.39
N ARG A 69 -4.27 10.78 -2.00
CA ARG A 69 -3.76 11.60 -3.12
C ARG A 69 -4.49 11.33 -4.43
N PHE A 70 -5.18 10.20 -4.57
CA PHE A 70 -5.80 9.78 -5.82
C PHE A 70 -7.17 10.41 -6.06
N GLY A 71 -7.70 11.23 -5.12
CA GLY A 71 -8.87 12.09 -5.30
C GLY A 71 -10.22 11.39 -5.49
N LEU A 72 -10.22 10.21 -6.12
CA LEU A 72 -11.35 9.31 -6.33
C LEU A 72 -11.71 8.54 -5.06
N LEU A 73 -10.77 8.43 -4.12
CA LEU A 73 -10.91 7.75 -2.82
C LEU A 73 -11.28 8.70 -1.68
N ALA A 74 -11.27 10.01 -1.90
CA ALA A 74 -11.56 11.00 -0.87
C ALA A 74 -12.98 11.54 -1.09
N HIS A 75 -13.96 11.03 -0.33
CA HIS A 75 -15.31 11.59 -0.35
C HIS A 75 -15.33 13.00 0.24
N LYS A 76 -16.48 13.68 0.15
CA LYS A 76 -16.80 15.09 0.46
C LYS A 76 -16.12 15.78 1.66
N ASP A 77 -15.48 15.05 2.57
CA ASP A 77 -14.77 15.50 3.77
C ASP A 77 -13.28 15.08 3.84
N ASP A 78 -12.65 14.79 2.69
CA ASP A 78 -11.29 14.21 2.58
C ASP A 78 -11.13 12.82 3.26
N GLN A 79 -12.25 12.13 3.50
CA GLN A 79 -12.25 10.82 4.13
C GLN A 79 -12.39 9.71 3.09
N ILE A 80 -11.45 8.76 3.15
CA ILE A 80 -11.58 7.45 2.52
C ILE A 80 -12.67 6.68 3.24
N ASP A 81 -13.67 6.21 2.49
CA ASP A 81 -14.75 5.42 3.06
C ASP A 81 -14.26 4.05 3.55
N GLU A 82 -15.08 3.38 4.35
CA GLU A 82 -14.67 2.14 5.00
C GLU A 82 -14.46 0.99 4.00
N HIS A 83 -15.23 0.93 2.91
CA HIS A 83 -15.05 -0.09 1.88
C HIS A 83 -13.72 0.08 1.16
N ASP A 84 -13.40 1.32 0.76
CA ASP A 84 -12.13 1.66 0.13
C ASP A 84 -10.95 1.38 1.07
N ARG A 85 -11.07 1.67 2.37
CA ARG A 85 -10.04 1.30 3.36
C ARG A 85 -9.76 -0.20 3.37
N TYR A 86 -10.81 -1.03 3.35
CA TYR A 86 -10.64 -2.48 3.30
C TYR A 86 -10.00 -2.93 1.99
N ALA A 87 -10.43 -2.37 0.86
CA ALA A 87 -9.86 -2.70 -0.45
C ALA A 87 -8.38 -2.30 -0.56
N ILE A 88 -8.00 -1.12 -0.08
CA ILE A 88 -6.60 -0.65 -0.02
C ILE A 88 -5.74 -1.59 0.83
N ARG A 89 -6.23 -1.98 2.01
CA ARG A 89 -5.50 -2.92 2.90
C ARG A 89 -5.40 -4.32 2.29
N ALA A 90 -6.42 -4.78 1.59
CA ALA A 90 -6.39 -6.06 0.87
C ALA A 90 -5.36 -6.04 -0.25
N GLY A 91 -5.31 -4.96 -1.04
CA GLY A 91 -4.30 -4.78 -2.09
C GLY A 91 -2.88 -4.74 -1.55
N PHE A 92 -2.68 -4.07 -0.41
CA PHE A 92 -1.39 -4.04 0.28
C PHE A 92 -0.91 -5.45 0.63
N TRP A 93 -1.75 -6.24 1.30
CA TRP A 93 -1.38 -7.60 1.71
C TRP A 93 -1.16 -8.52 0.52
N ARG A 94 -1.93 -8.39 -0.56
CA ARG A 94 -1.73 -9.17 -1.78
C ARG A 94 -0.31 -9.03 -2.34
N GLU A 95 0.19 -7.80 -2.42
CA GLU A 95 1.54 -7.53 -2.93
C GLU A 95 2.63 -7.98 -1.94
N VAL A 96 2.39 -7.83 -0.63
CA VAL A 96 3.31 -8.35 0.41
C VAL A 96 3.42 -9.88 0.34
N ASP A 97 2.32 -10.60 0.17
CA ASP A 97 2.30 -12.06 0.03
C ASP A 97 2.99 -12.52 -1.27
N ALA A 98 2.79 -11.79 -2.37
CA ALA A 98 3.44 -12.06 -3.64
C ALA A 98 4.96 -11.95 -3.55
N ARG A 99 5.48 -10.97 -2.78
CA ARG A 99 6.93 -10.71 -2.67
C ARG A 99 7.63 -11.39 -1.49
N SER A 100 6.91 -11.72 -0.42
CA SER A 100 7.47 -12.48 0.71
C SER A 100 7.62 -13.98 0.41
N GLY A 101 7.04 -14.45 -0.71
CA GLY A 101 7.01 -15.88 -1.04
C GLY A 101 6.01 -16.67 -0.19
N ALA A 102 5.23 -16.01 0.68
CA ALA A 102 4.18 -16.59 1.52
C ALA A 102 2.89 -16.93 0.74
N SER A 103 2.93 -16.85 -0.61
CA SER A 103 1.82 -17.12 -1.54
C SER A 103 1.05 -18.44 -1.34
N ALA A 104 1.53 -19.35 -0.48
CA ALA A 104 0.86 -20.63 -0.18
C ALA A 104 0.05 -20.65 1.13
N GLU A 105 0.21 -19.70 2.06
CA GLU A 105 -0.28 -19.87 3.45
C GLU A 105 -1.45 -18.95 3.86
N HIS A 106 -1.68 -17.82 3.16
CA HIS A 106 -2.68 -16.81 3.56
C HIS A 106 -3.77 -16.52 2.51
N ALA A 107 -4.08 -17.46 1.62
CA ALA A 107 -5.27 -17.32 0.78
C ALA A 107 -6.52 -17.27 1.68
N PRO A 108 -7.37 -16.22 1.59
CA PRO A 108 -8.64 -16.25 2.29
C PRO A 108 -9.48 -17.35 1.63
N ALA A 109 -9.98 -18.27 2.44
CA ALA A 109 -11.03 -19.19 2.03
C ALA A 109 -12.25 -18.33 1.63
N GLY A 110 -12.40 -18.08 0.33
CA GLY A 110 -13.59 -17.46 -0.24
C GLY A 110 -14.73 -18.47 -0.23
N ASP A 111 -15.87 -18.03 0.31
CA ASP A 111 -17.19 -18.55 -0.03
C ASP A 111 -17.76 -17.71 -1.18
#